data_AF-A0A973A047-F1
#
_entry.id   AF-A0A973A047-F1
#
_cell.length_a   1.000
_cell.length_b   1.000
_cell.length_c   1.000
_cell.angle_alpha   90.00
_cell.angle_beta   90.00
_cell.angle_gamma   90.00
#
_symmetry.space_group_name_H-M   'P 1'
#
loop_
_entity.id
_entity.type
_entity.pdbx_description
1 polymer ?
#
loop_
_entity_poly.entity_id
_entity_poly.type
_entity_poly.pdbx_seq_one_letter_code
_entity_poly.pdbx_strand_id
1 'polypeptide(L)'
;MLKKDPNLAKVQMETPIGSKGATIDVTTADKSGVMTAYEITLSTSNLLSNAAKLQDTAYTKIVWLCRDAATAKAVQAYFNKSTSLPDDLLARFEYMHFSKFARQYESKGKRPCQR
;
A
#
# COMPACT_ATOMS: atom_id res chain seq x y z
N MET A 1 11.01 1.17 9.52
CA MET A 1 10.72 -0.28 9.41
C MET A 1 10.94 -0.74 7.98
N LEU A 2 10.22 -0.20 6.98
CA LEU A 2 10.46 -0.49 5.56
C LEU A 2 11.91 -0.27 5.09
N LYS A 3 12.52 0.88 5.43
CA LYS A 3 13.94 1.16 5.10
C LYS A 3 14.95 0.17 5.68
N LYS A 4 14.54 -0.68 6.63
CA LYS A 4 15.39 -1.72 7.24
C LYS A 4 15.17 -3.11 6.62
N ASP A 5 14.21 -3.27 5.70
CA ASP A 5 13.97 -4.54 5.03
C ASP A 5 15.07 -4.77 3.97
N PRO A 6 15.92 -5.80 4.13
CA PRO A 6 17.03 -6.05 3.20
C PRO A 6 16.57 -6.51 1.81
N ASN A 7 15.29 -6.82 1.61
CA ASN A 7 14.73 -7.22 0.32
C ASN A 7 14.28 -6.02 -0.52
N LEU A 8 14.14 -4.84 0.09
CA LEU A 8 13.77 -3.62 -0.61
C LEU A 8 15.01 -2.91 -1.13
N ALA A 9 15.01 -2.59 -2.42
CA ALA A 9 16.05 -1.78 -3.05
C ALA A 9 15.78 -0.28 -2.87
N LYS A 10 14.51 0.13 -2.86
CA LYS A 10 14.10 1.52 -2.75
C LYS A 10 12.85 1.68 -1.88
N VAL A 11 12.82 2.73 -1.08
CA VAL A 11 11.65 3.19 -0.33
C VAL A 11 11.56 4.71 -0.51
N GLN A 12 10.43 5.20 -1.00
CA GLN A 12 10.18 6.63 -1.21
C GLN A 12 8.85 7.01 -0.57
N MET A 13 8.80 8.18 0.06
CA MET A 13 7.58 8.74 0.63
C MET A 13 7.10 9.89 -0.25
N GLU A 14 5.81 10.21 -0.20
CA GLU A 14 5.20 11.30 -0.96
C GLU A 14 5.60 11.25 -2.44
N THR A 15 5.43 10.07 -3.05
CA THR A 15 5.85 9.85 -4.44
C THR A 15 4.86 10.54 -5.37
N PRO A 16 5.28 11.54 -6.16
CA PRO A 16 4.37 12.22 -7.08
C PRO A 16 3.81 11.26 -8.11
N ILE A 17 2.53 11.42 -8.44
CA ILE A 17 1.87 10.65 -9.48
C ILE A 17 1.15 11.56 -10.48
N GLY A 18 1.49 11.37 -11.76
CA GLY A 18 0.97 12.20 -12.85
C GLY A 18 1.36 13.68 -12.72
N SER A 19 0.59 14.54 -13.38
CA SER A 19 0.85 15.98 -13.50
C SER A 19 0.03 16.86 -12.53
N LYS A 20 -0.88 16.28 -11.74
CA LYS A 20 -1.88 17.02 -10.95
C LYS A 20 -1.56 17.16 -9.44
N GLY A 21 -0.29 17.01 -9.06
CA GLY A 21 0.15 17.19 -7.66
C GLY A 21 -0.37 16.13 -6.68
N ALA A 22 -0.90 15.01 -7.18
CA ALA A 22 -1.24 13.88 -6.34
C ALA A 22 0.04 13.16 -5.91
N THR A 23 0.05 12.62 -4.69
CA THR A 23 1.15 11.80 -4.17
C THR A 23 0.64 10.43 -3.73
N ILE A 24 1.51 9.44 -3.77
CA ILE A 24 1.35 8.17 -3.08
C ILE A 24 2.14 8.27 -1.78
N ASP A 25 1.51 7.96 -0.65
CA ASP A 25 2.11 8.17 0.67
C ASP A 25 3.46 7.46 0.80
N VAL A 26 3.52 6.18 0.42
CA VAL A 26 4.76 5.40 0.38
C VAL A 26 4.80 4.48 -0.84
N THR A 27 5.97 4.40 -1.47
CA THR A 27 6.25 3.45 -2.55
C THR A 27 7.52 2.67 -2.22
N THR A 28 7.54 1.42 -2.65
CA THR A 28 8.72 0.57 -2.50
C THR A 28 9.00 -0.18 -3.80
N ALA A 29 10.27 -0.41 -4.08
CA ALA A 29 10.71 -1.36 -5.11
C ALA A 29 11.61 -2.42 -4.46
N ASP A 30 11.36 -3.68 -4.76
CA ASP A 30 12.25 -4.77 -4.36
C ASP A 30 13.47 -4.87 -5.30
N LYS A 31 14.40 -5.78 -4.98
CA LYS A 31 15.61 -6.00 -5.80
C LYS A 31 15.32 -6.56 -7.19
N SER A 32 14.14 -7.12 -7.42
CA SER A 32 13.67 -7.60 -8.72
C SER A 32 12.94 -6.52 -9.51
N GLY A 33 12.77 -5.31 -8.95
CA GLY A 33 12.06 -4.20 -9.58
C GLY A 33 10.54 -4.23 -9.38
N VAL A 34 10.01 -5.16 -8.59
CA VAL A 34 8.57 -5.21 -8.29
C VAL A 34 8.20 -4.04 -7.39
N MET A 35 7.23 -3.26 -7.86
CA MET A 35 6.81 -2.05 -7.17
C MET A 35 5.51 -2.27 -6.38
N THR A 36 5.49 -1.76 -5.15
CA THR A 36 4.33 -1.74 -4.26
C THR A 36 4.04 -0.30 -3.82
N ALA A 37 2.78 0.11 -3.92
CA ALA A 37 2.27 1.36 -3.36
C ALA A 37 1.59 1.10 -2.02
N TYR A 38 1.72 2.03 -1.08
CA TYR A 38 1.01 2.03 0.19
C TYR A 38 0.26 3.35 0.31
N GLU A 39 -1.04 3.25 0.54
CA GLU A 39 -1.92 4.38 0.82
C GLU A 39 -2.41 4.26 2.27
N ILE A 40 -2.14 5.28 3.06
CA ILE A 40 -2.60 5.40 4.43
C ILE A 40 -4.00 5.97 4.40
N THR A 41 -4.94 5.25 5.00
CA THR A 41 -6.31 5.73 5.09
C THR A 41 -6.86 5.64 6.51
N LEU A 42 -7.48 6.72 6.95
CA LEU A 42 -8.10 6.84 8.27
C LEU A 42 -9.63 6.73 8.20
N SER A 43 -10.22 6.77 7.01
CA SER A 43 -11.67 6.74 6.77
C SER A 43 -11.98 6.19 5.37
N THR A 44 -13.26 6.19 4.99
CA THR A 44 -13.70 5.80 3.64
C THR A 44 -13.92 6.99 2.71
N SER A 45 -13.70 8.24 3.16
CA SER A 45 -14.18 9.43 2.45
C SER A 45 -13.47 9.71 1.12
N ASN A 46 -12.18 9.36 1.02
CA ASN A 46 -11.32 9.73 -0.12
C ASN A 46 -10.83 8.52 -0.92
N LEU A 47 -11.46 7.36 -0.72
CA LEU A 47 -10.99 6.09 -1.28
C LEU A 47 -11.02 6.08 -2.80
N LEU A 48 -12.11 6.56 -3.41
CA LEU A 48 -12.26 6.53 -4.86
C LEU A 48 -11.27 7.48 -5.55
N SER A 49 -11.06 8.69 -5.04
CA SER A 49 -10.07 9.61 -5.60
C SER A 49 -8.64 9.07 -5.46
N ASN A 50 -8.32 8.46 -4.31
CA ASN A 50 -7.00 7.84 -4.10
C ASN A 50 -6.81 6.58 -4.95
N ALA A 51 -7.86 5.81 -5.22
CA ALA A 51 -7.78 4.67 -6.11
C ALA A 51 -7.65 5.08 -7.58
N ALA A 52 -8.41 6.10 -8.01
CA ALA A 52 -8.40 6.58 -9.39
C ALA A 52 -7.02 7.07 -9.83
N LYS A 53 -6.27 7.77 -8.96
CA LYS A 53 -4.90 8.20 -9.28
C LYS A 53 -3.92 7.03 -9.50
N LEU A 54 -4.24 5.83 -9.01
CA LEU A 54 -3.39 4.64 -9.13
C LEU A 54 -3.68 3.82 -10.40
N GLN A 55 -4.70 4.20 -11.17
CA GLN A 55 -4.94 3.65 -12.51
C GLN A 55 -3.71 3.93 -13.39
N ASP A 56 -3.44 3.01 -14.31
CA ASP A 56 -2.32 3.09 -15.26
C ASP A 56 -0.92 3.20 -14.62
N THR A 57 -0.79 2.80 -13.36
CA THR A 57 0.51 2.69 -12.69
C THR A 57 1.12 1.30 -12.85
N ALA A 58 2.45 1.26 -12.77
CA ALA A 58 3.22 0.02 -12.77
C ALA A 58 3.27 -0.67 -11.38
N TYR A 59 2.49 -0.23 -10.40
CA TYR A 59 2.41 -0.89 -9.10
C TYR A 59 1.64 -2.20 -9.23
N THR A 60 2.32 -3.29 -8.91
CA THR A 60 1.75 -4.65 -8.94
C THR A 60 0.88 -4.94 -7.72
N LYS A 61 1.09 -4.18 -6.64
CA LYS A 61 0.37 -4.29 -5.38
C LYS A 61 0.12 -2.89 -4.80
N ILE A 62 -1.09 -2.69 -4.28
CA ILE A 62 -1.51 -1.46 -3.62
C ILE A 62 -2.05 -1.84 -2.23
N VAL A 63 -1.35 -1.43 -1.19
CA VAL A 63 -1.69 -1.75 0.20
C VAL A 63 -2.38 -0.56 0.86
N TRP A 64 -3.64 -0.74 1.23
CA TRP A 64 -4.41 0.22 2.03
C TRP A 64 -4.10 0.02 3.51
N LEU A 65 -3.21 0.85 4.05
CA LEU A 65 -2.82 0.85 5.46
C LEU A 65 -3.85 1.63 6.29
N CYS A 66 -4.61 0.87 7.07
CA CYS A 66 -5.74 1.37 7.85
C CYS A 66 -5.38 1.51 9.33
N ARG A 67 -5.97 2.52 9.98
CA ARG A 67 -5.80 2.78 11.44
C ARG A 67 -6.08 1.55 12.30
N ASP A 68 -7.16 0.84 12.00
CA ASP A 68 -7.63 -0.29 12.79
C ASP A 68 -8.33 -1.34 11.89
N ALA A 69 -8.69 -2.48 12.49
CA ALA A 69 -9.32 -3.58 11.77
C ALA A 69 -10.74 -3.25 11.28
N ALA A 70 -11.46 -2.34 11.95
CA ALA A 70 -12.80 -1.93 11.53
C ALA A 70 -12.71 -1.05 10.27
N THR A 71 -11.77 -0.10 10.24
CA THR A 71 -11.48 0.70 9.04
C THR A 71 -11.04 -0.19 7.89
N ALA A 72 -10.14 -1.18 8.10
CA ALA A 72 -9.72 -2.08 7.03
C ALA A 72 -10.89 -2.85 6.40
N LYS A 73 -11.82 -3.36 7.23
CA LYS A 73 -13.04 -4.01 6.74
C LYS A 73 -13.97 -3.05 6.01
N ALA A 74 -14.11 -1.81 6.50
CA ALA A 74 -14.94 -0.79 5.86
C ALA A 74 -14.38 -0.39 4.49
N VAL A 75 -13.06 -0.23 4.37
CA VAL A 75 -12.37 0.07 3.10
C VAL A 75 -12.53 -1.07 2.11
N GLN A 76 -12.32 -2.32 2.55
CA GLN A 76 -12.55 -3.49 1.70
C GLN A 76 -14.00 -3.58 1.23
N ALA A 77 -14.96 -3.40 2.14
CA ALA A 77 -16.38 -3.43 1.82
C ALA A 77 -16.79 -2.29 0.87
N TYR A 78 -16.15 -1.12 0.97
CA TYR A 78 -16.36 0.00 0.06
C TYR A 78 -15.96 -0.38 -1.37
N PHE A 79 -14.75 -0.91 -1.56
CA PHE A 79 -14.28 -1.27 -2.90
C PHE A 79 -14.99 -2.49 -3.49
N ASN A 80 -15.37 -3.48 -2.68
CA ASN A 80 -16.16 -4.62 -3.15
C ASN A 80 -17.54 -4.22 -3.70
N LYS A 81 -18.07 -3.06 -3.29
CA LYS A 81 -19.34 -2.50 -3.77
C LYS A 81 -19.15 -1.45 -4.87
N SER A 82 -17.90 -1.05 -5.15
CA SER A 82 -17.62 -0.02 -6.13
C SER A 82 -17.68 -0.62 -7.53
N THR A 83 -18.47 -0.01 -8.41
CA THR A 83 -18.52 -0.34 -9.84
C THR A 83 -17.74 0.66 -10.69
N SER A 84 -17.06 1.61 -10.03
CA SER A 84 -16.40 2.75 -10.69
C SER A 84 -14.91 2.50 -10.97
N LEU A 85 -14.37 1.36 -10.58
CA LEU A 85 -12.96 1.01 -10.74
C LEU A 85 -12.85 -0.28 -11.56
N PRO A 86 -11.81 -0.40 -12.41
CA PRO A 86 -11.53 -1.63 -13.13
C PRO A 86 -11.21 -2.80 -12.19
N ASP A 87 -11.69 -4.00 -12.52
CA ASP A 87 -11.47 -5.22 -11.72
C ASP A 87 -9.98 -5.57 -11.59
N ASP A 88 -9.17 -5.30 -12.63
CA ASP A 88 -7.73 -5.56 -12.61
C ASP A 88 -6.98 -4.65 -11.64
N LEU A 89 -7.49 -3.44 -11.37
CA LEU A 89 -6.97 -2.56 -10.33
C LEU A 89 -7.37 -3.07 -8.95
N LEU A 90 -8.65 -3.43 -8.79
CA LEU A 90 -9.18 -3.95 -7.52
C LEU A 90 -8.47 -5.24 -7.09
N ALA A 91 -8.09 -6.10 -8.05
CA ALA A 91 -7.32 -7.31 -7.79
C ALA A 91 -5.92 -7.05 -7.18
N ARG A 92 -5.37 -5.83 -7.33
CA ARG A 92 -4.08 -5.42 -6.75
C ARG A 92 -4.21 -4.91 -5.32
N PHE A 93 -5.43 -4.74 -4.80
CA PHE A 93 -5.68 -4.13 -3.49
C PHE A 93 -5.51 -5.13 -2.35
N GLU A 94 -4.68 -4.78 -1.38
CA GLU A 94 -4.58 -5.45 -0.10
C GLU A 94 -4.98 -4.50 1.03
N TYR A 95 -5.75 -4.99 1.99
CA TYR A 95 -6.24 -4.19 3.13
C TYR A 95 -5.54 -4.64 4.40
N MET A 96 -4.80 -3.73 5.05
CA MET A 96 -4.00 -4.10 6.21
C MET A 96 -4.08 -3.04 7.32
N HIS A 97 -4.21 -3.51 8.56
CA HIS A 97 -4.09 -2.66 9.74
C HIS A 97 -2.62 -2.41 10.12
N PHE A 98 -2.29 -1.18 10.53
CA PHE A 98 -0.95 -0.76 10.96
C PHE A 98 -0.24 -1.71 11.94
N SER A 99 -0.86 -2.19 13.02
CA SER A 99 -0.10 -3.04 13.96
C SER A 99 0.29 -4.39 13.34
N LYS A 100 -0.54 -4.93 12.43
CA LYS A 100 -0.19 -6.16 11.69
C LYS A 100 1.00 -5.88 10.77
N PHE A 101 0.95 -4.76 10.05
CA PHE A 101 2.03 -4.31 9.18
C PHE A 101 3.35 -4.10 9.94
N ALA A 102 3.31 -3.37 11.05
CA ALA A 102 4.47 -3.12 11.90
C ALA A 102 5.11 -4.44 12.37
N ARG A 103 4.33 -5.36 12.93
CA ARG A 103 4.84 -6.66 13.39
C ARG A 103 5.53 -7.47 12.28
N GLN A 104 4.99 -7.44 11.06
CA GLN A 104 5.57 -8.15 9.91
C GLN A 104 6.94 -7.60 9.51
N TYR A 105 7.17 -6.29 9.62
CA TYR A 105 8.45 -5.68 9.25
C TYR A 105 9.44 -5.62 10.41
N GLU A 106 8.97 -5.66 11.65
CA GLU A 106 9.80 -5.90 12.83
C GLU A 106 10.46 -7.27 12.81
N SER A 107 9.73 -8.32 12.41
CA SER A 107 10.27 -9.67 12.31
C SER A 107 11.25 -9.81 11.14
N LYS A 108 10.97 -9.20 9.99
CA LYS A 108 11.87 -9.20 8.82
C LYS A 108 13.19 -8.47 9.05
N GLY A 109 13.20 -7.43 9.89
CA GLY A 109 14.42 -6.71 10.26
C GLY A 109 15.33 -7.45 11.24
N LYS A 110 14.84 -8.53 11.88
CA LYS A 110 15.64 -9.39 12.76
C LYS A 110 16.23 -10.53 11.94
N ARG A 111 17.48 -10.39 11.49
CA ARG A 111 18.25 -11.55 11.01
C ARG A 111 18.26 -12.61 12.11
N PRO A 112 18.04 -13.92 11.83
CA PRO A 112 18.42 -14.94 12.79
C PRO A 112 19.92 -14.80 13.02
N CYS A 113 20.33 -14.65 14.29
CA CYS A 113 21.71 -14.84 14.70
C CYS A 113 22.07 -16.27 14.29
N GLN A 114 22.87 -16.43 13.23
CA GLN A 114 23.45 -17.72 12.89
C GLN A 114 24.41 -18.08 14.02
N ARG A 115 24.10 -19.18 14.72
CA ARG A 115 25.01 -19.86 15.65
C ARG A 115 26.00 -20.69 14.87
#